data_AF-A0A2N5RFP2-F1
#
_entry.id   AF-A0A2N5RFP2-F1
#
_cell.length_a   1.000
_cell.length_b   1.000
_cell.length_c   1.000
_cell.angle_alpha   90.00
_cell.angle_beta   90.00
_cell.angle_gamma   90.00
#
_symmetry.space_group_name_H-M   'P 1'
#
loop_
_entity.id
_entity.type
_entity.pdbx_description
1 polymer ?
#
loop_
_entity_poly.entity_id
_entity_poly.type
_entity_poly.pdbx_seq_one_letter_code
_entity_poly.pdbx_strand_id
1 'polypeptide(L)'
;MASFLFSVLSGVLTAFSMPGFLSGALIWFSLIPLFFAMERTGIWKKALFSFFYFFTHIMITFFWVLPTLTENLPFVFGRYPSWLGVVVYLLMGVIEAAPFFGFGFFSHFAPRRTFLRPLYLASTYTIFEYIRGIGELGFTGGRISEALFRHTGLLQLVSVTGTLGLVFLIVFLNAFFYELLKKRKAVFIFVLIALVYLLNTTVEHLLPLPESGTFEVMALQPNVSTSLKYFASSEDMLNILEGMLKGKGGHVVMTPEAFFLEDVRHSSVSNSLKELSRKNSIILGFPASGRNSVFLLENGEFKRVYSKVKLFPFVETLPYPKIFGVFGFLKGLSYYEPGEEFSVFNVRESPPFSVQICFESYFPEVSRNFVKNGSEFLVTVTNDGWFHYKVALINHFVQGVFRAAETRRQFLQVANTGITGLIDEYGRILRVLPPEERLLGLFRVKPKKEETIYVKLGDWFFYLSILLGGLTWTLSKL
;
A
#
# COMPACT_ATOMS: atom_id res chain seq x y z
N MET A 1 4.22 -24.97 -24.92
CA MET A 1 3.43 -25.28 -23.71
C MET A 1 4.24 -25.14 -22.42
N ALA A 2 5.39 -25.83 -22.28
CA ALA A 2 6.23 -25.77 -21.07
C ALA A 2 6.65 -24.34 -20.62
N SER A 3 7.11 -23.47 -21.54
CA SER A 3 7.50 -22.09 -21.19
C SER A 3 6.33 -21.26 -20.65
N PHE A 4 5.11 -21.45 -21.18
CA PHE A 4 3.93 -20.76 -20.66
C PHE A 4 3.60 -21.22 -19.25
N LEU A 5 3.67 -22.54 -18.99
CA LEU A 5 3.48 -23.08 -17.64
C LEU A 5 4.50 -22.52 -16.64
N PHE A 6 5.76 -22.34 -17.03
CA PHE A 6 6.76 -21.72 -16.16
C PHE A 6 6.50 -20.23 -15.90
N SER A 7 6.00 -19.49 -16.88
CA SER A 7 5.56 -18.10 -16.69
C SER A 7 4.42 -18.01 -15.66
N VAL A 8 3.38 -18.85 -15.81
CA VAL A 8 2.27 -18.92 -14.86
C VAL A 8 2.73 -19.38 -13.48
N LEU A 9 3.58 -20.42 -13.40
CA LEU A 9 4.15 -20.91 -12.14
C LEU A 9 4.93 -19.81 -11.41
N SER A 10 5.69 -18.99 -12.14
CA SER A 10 6.39 -17.84 -11.56
C SER A 10 5.42 -16.83 -10.95
N GLY A 11 4.30 -16.57 -11.62
CA GLY A 11 3.24 -15.70 -11.10
C GLY A 11 2.60 -16.26 -9.83
N VAL A 12 2.29 -17.56 -9.82
CA VAL A 12 1.75 -18.27 -8.64
C VAL A 12 2.71 -18.22 -7.46
N LEU A 13 4.00 -18.53 -7.67
CA LEU A 13 5.01 -18.48 -6.61
C LEU A 13 5.17 -17.07 -6.04
N THR A 14 5.08 -16.05 -6.89
CA THR A 14 5.17 -14.65 -6.48
C THR A 14 3.95 -14.26 -5.65
N ALA A 15 2.74 -14.60 -6.09
CA ALA A 15 1.53 -14.35 -5.32
C ALA A 15 1.53 -15.08 -3.98
N PHE A 16 2.00 -16.33 -3.93
CA PHE A 16 2.08 -17.08 -2.68
C PHE A 16 3.15 -16.56 -1.70
N SER A 17 4.06 -15.71 -2.19
CA SER A 17 5.00 -14.98 -1.34
C SER A 17 4.43 -13.70 -0.75
N MET A 18 3.28 -13.21 -1.25
CA MET A 18 2.69 -11.95 -0.81
C MET A 18 2.13 -12.04 0.61
N PRO A 19 1.97 -10.89 1.29
CA PRO A 19 1.33 -10.83 2.61
C PRO A 19 -0.03 -11.53 2.63
N GLY A 20 -0.31 -12.30 3.68
CA GLY A 20 -1.56 -13.05 3.83
C GLY A 20 -1.61 -14.39 3.09
N PHE A 21 -0.60 -14.73 2.29
CA PHE A 21 -0.48 -16.05 1.64
C PHE A 21 0.49 -16.98 2.40
N LEU A 22 1.24 -17.83 1.67
CA LEU A 22 1.98 -18.95 2.23
C LEU A 22 3.23 -18.50 3.00
N SER A 23 4.19 -17.86 2.33
CA SER A 23 5.46 -17.47 2.94
C SER A 23 6.27 -16.51 2.07
N GLY A 24 6.69 -15.41 2.65
CA GLY A 24 7.59 -14.44 2.00
C GLY A 24 8.91 -15.04 1.52
N ALA A 25 9.35 -16.17 2.06
CA ALA A 25 10.58 -16.83 1.62
C ALA A 25 10.53 -17.31 0.15
N LEU A 26 9.34 -17.56 -0.40
CA LEU A 26 9.16 -17.97 -1.79
C LEU A 26 9.62 -16.90 -2.79
N ILE A 27 9.67 -15.62 -2.39
CA ILE A 27 10.03 -14.53 -3.29
C ILE A 27 11.44 -14.65 -3.86
N TRP A 28 12.34 -15.30 -3.12
CA TRP A 28 13.73 -15.50 -3.54
C TRP A 28 13.90 -16.49 -4.70
N PHE A 29 12.86 -17.24 -5.01
CA PHE A 29 12.86 -18.25 -6.08
C PHE A 29 11.75 -18.02 -7.11
N SER A 30 10.86 -17.05 -6.87
CA SER A 30 9.61 -16.92 -7.61
C SER A 30 9.81 -16.55 -9.07
N LEU A 31 10.89 -15.86 -9.45
CA LEU A 31 11.18 -15.43 -10.82
C LEU A 31 12.05 -16.42 -11.60
N ILE A 32 12.62 -17.43 -10.94
CA ILE A 32 13.46 -18.44 -11.59
C ILE A 32 12.72 -19.16 -12.73
N PRO A 33 11.46 -19.62 -12.55
CA PRO A 33 10.71 -20.24 -13.65
C PRO A 33 10.48 -19.28 -14.82
N LEU A 34 10.21 -17.99 -14.57
CA LEU A 34 10.08 -16.99 -15.63
C LEU A 34 11.37 -16.87 -16.45
N PHE A 35 12.54 -16.87 -15.81
CA PHE A 35 13.81 -16.82 -16.55
C PHE A 35 14.06 -18.07 -17.40
N PHE A 36 13.63 -19.26 -16.95
CA PHE A 36 13.61 -20.46 -17.79
C PHE A 36 12.59 -20.36 -18.94
N ALA A 37 11.40 -19.80 -18.70
CA ALA A 37 10.39 -19.59 -19.75
C ALA A 37 10.90 -18.70 -20.89
N MET A 38 11.65 -17.65 -20.54
CA MET A 38 12.22 -16.68 -21.47
C MET A 38 13.49 -17.17 -22.18
N GLU A 39 14.04 -18.33 -21.79
CA GLU A 39 15.28 -18.83 -22.36
C GLU A 39 15.12 -19.22 -23.83
N ARG A 40 16.03 -18.73 -24.69
CA ARG A 40 16.07 -19.01 -26.15
C ARG A 40 14.75 -18.70 -26.89
N THR A 41 13.95 -17.78 -26.37
CA THR A 41 12.72 -17.32 -27.04
C THR A 41 12.91 -15.94 -27.67
N GLY A 42 12.11 -15.67 -28.70
CA GLY A 42 12.07 -14.38 -29.39
C GLY A 42 11.57 -13.24 -28.48
N ILE A 43 11.89 -12.00 -28.84
CA ILE A 43 11.59 -10.79 -28.06
C ILE A 43 10.11 -10.69 -27.66
N TRP A 44 9.19 -10.91 -28.59
CA TRP A 44 7.74 -10.84 -28.33
C TRP A 44 7.24 -11.95 -27.40
N LYS A 45 7.86 -13.14 -27.44
CA LYS A 45 7.52 -14.23 -26.51
C LYS A 45 7.97 -13.91 -25.08
N LYS A 46 9.14 -13.28 -24.91
CA LYS A 46 9.61 -12.81 -23.60
C LYS A 46 8.68 -11.75 -23.01
N ALA A 47 8.26 -10.80 -23.85
CA ALA A 47 7.25 -9.79 -23.51
C ALA A 47 5.95 -10.44 -23.03
N LEU A 48 5.41 -11.39 -23.81
CA LEU A 48 4.19 -12.10 -23.47
C LEU A 48 4.30 -12.94 -22.20
N PHE A 49 5.41 -13.66 -21.99
CA PHE A 49 5.62 -14.43 -20.76
C PHE A 49 5.79 -13.55 -19.53
N SER A 50 6.36 -12.37 -19.67
CA SER A 50 6.46 -11.41 -18.56
C SER A 50 5.11 -10.79 -18.23
N PHE A 51 4.30 -10.50 -19.26
CA PHE A 51 2.91 -10.08 -19.09
C PHE A 51 2.11 -11.15 -18.34
N PHE A 52 2.11 -12.41 -18.79
CA PHE A 52 1.35 -13.47 -18.14
C PHE A 52 1.84 -13.78 -16.72
N TYR A 53 3.15 -13.72 -16.48
CA TYR A 53 3.72 -13.84 -15.14
C TYR A 53 3.08 -12.81 -14.19
N PHE A 54 3.12 -11.53 -14.57
CA PHE A 54 2.65 -10.46 -13.70
C PHE A 54 1.13 -10.44 -13.61
N PHE A 55 0.43 -10.75 -14.70
CA PHE A 55 -1.02 -10.93 -14.72
C PHE A 55 -1.45 -12.01 -13.72
N THR A 56 -0.83 -13.20 -13.77
CA THR A 56 -1.11 -14.27 -12.81
C THR A 56 -0.81 -13.84 -11.37
N HIS A 57 0.31 -13.16 -11.14
CA HIS A 57 0.67 -12.63 -9.82
C HIS A 57 -0.40 -11.70 -9.24
N ILE A 58 -0.82 -10.68 -10.01
CA ILE A 58 -1.82 -9.70 -9.57
C ILE A 58 -3.20 -10.33 -9.42
N MET A 59 -3.60 -11.21 -10.35
CA MET A 59 -4.90 -11.90 -10.28
C MET A 59 -5.02 -12.89 -9.13
N ILE A 60 -3.91 -13.40 -8.59
CA ILE A 60 -3.95 -14.22 -7.38
C ILE A 60 -3.82 -13.34 -6.15
N THR A 61 -2.90 -12.37 -6.13
CA THR A 61 -2.67 -11.49 -4.97
C THR A 61 -3.93 -10.71 -4.61
N PHE A 62 -4.65 -10.18 -5.61
CA PHE A 62 -5.83 -9.35 -5.44
C PHE A 62 -7.15 -10.09 -5.70
N PHE A 63 -7.19 -11.43 -5.56
CA PHE A 63 -8.41 -12.22 -5.75
C PHE A 63 -9.59 -11.69 -4.91
N TRP A 64 -9.29 -11.09 -3.77
CA TRP A 64 -10.27 -10.50 -2.85
C TRP A 64 -10.98 -9.25 -3.40
N VAL A 65 -10.46 -8.62 -4.46
CA VAL A 65 -11.12 -7.52 -5.17
C VAL A 65 -12.34 -8.03 -5.92
N LEU A 66 -12.33 -9.29 -6.37
CA LEU A 66 -13.42 -9.86 -7.17
C LEU A 66 -14.80 -9.76 -6.49
N PRO A 67 -15.04 -10.30 -5.27
CA PRO A 67 -16.34 -10.15 -4.61
C PRO A 67 -16.66 -8.69 -4.24
N THR A 68 -15.64 -7.86 -4.03
CA THR A 68 -15.86 -6.42 -3.84
C THR A 68 -16.55 -5.85 -5.08
N LEU A 69 -16.06 -6.18 -6.28
CA LEU A 69 -16.60 -5.70 -7.56
C LEU A 69 -17.90 -6.40 -7.99
N THR A 70 -18.08 -7.68 -7.67
CA THR A 70 -19.24 -8.48 -8.14
C THR A 70 -20.41 -8.49 -7.17
N GLU A 71 -20.19 -8.19 -5.88
CA GLU A 71 -21.23 -8.28 -4.84
C GLU A 71 -21.42 -6.96 -4.09
N ASN A 72 -20.39 -6.47 -3.40
CA ASN A 72 -20.53 -5.31 -2.49
C ASN A 72 -20.88 -4.04 -3.24
N LEU A 73 -20.17 -3.80 -4.32
CA LEU A 73 -20.33 -2.65 -5.18
C LEU A 73 -21.72 -2.62 -5.87
N PRO A 74 -22.19 -3.71 -6.51
CA PRO A 74 -23.58 -3.81 -6.97
C PRO A 74 -24.62 -3.68 -5.85
N PHE A 75 -24.37 -4.24 -4.66
CA PHE A 75 -25.29 -4.16 -3.53
C PHE A 75 -25.49 -2.72 -3.03
N VAL A 76 -24.40 -1.96 -2.87
CA VAL A 76 -24.46 -0.58 -2.35
C VAL A 76 -24.97 0.40 -3.40
N PHE A 77 -24.57 0.25 -4.67
CA PHE A 77 -24.91 1.23 -5.71
C PHE A 77 -26.09 0.83 -6.58
N GLY A 78 -26.51 -0.43 -6.60
CA GLY A 78 -27.71 -0.91 -7.29
C GLY A 78 -27.76 -0.71 -8.81
N ARG A 79 -26.62 -0.39 -9.44
CA ARG A 79 -26.58 0.18 -10.81
C ARG A 79 -25.87 -0.66 -11.86
N TYR A 80 -25.10 -1.68 -11.49
CA TYR A 80 -24.39 -2.51 -12.46
C TYR A 80 -24.47 -3.99 -12.14
N PRO A 81 -24.55 -4.85 -13.17
CA PRO A 81 -24.69 -6.28 -12.99
C PRO A 81 -23.38 -6.89 -12.46
N SER A 82 -23.50 -7.91 -11.60
CA SER A 82 -22.36 -8.59 -10.97
C SER A 82 -21.30 -9.09 -11.96
N TRP A 83 -21.71 -9.56 -13.15
CA TRP A 83 -20.76 -10.04 -14.16
C TRP A 83 -19.79 -8.95 -14.67
N LEU A 84 -20.19 -7.68 -14.63
CA LEU A 84 -19.32 -6.57 -15.02
C LEU A 84 -18.13 -6.45 -14.08
N GLY A 85 -18.30 -6.79 -12.80
CA GLY A 85 -17.22 -6.83 -11.82
C GLY A 85 -16.11 -7.81 -12.21
N VAL A 86 -16.45 -8.94 -12.84
CA VAL A 86 -15.47 -9.90 -13.38
C VAL A 86 -14.66 -9.28 -14.52
N VAL A 87 -15.32 -8.54 -15.41
CA VAL A 87 -14.66 -7.85 -16.53
C VAL A 87 -13.71 -6.77 -16.01
N VAL A 88 -14.17 -5.95 -15.06
CA VAL A 88 -13.33 -4.91 -14.44
C VAL A 88 -12.13 -5.52 -13.72
N TYR A 89 -12.33 -6.66 -13.04
CA TYR A 89 -11.24 -7.39 -12.38
C TYR A 89 -10.17 -7.87 -13.38
N LEU A 90 -10.58 -8.46 -14.50
CA LEU A 90 -9.65 -8.89 -15.55
C LEU A 90 -8.93 -7.70 -16.20
N LEU A 91 -9.65 -6.60 -16.45
CA LEU A 91 -9.07 -5.37 -17.00
C LEU A 91 -8.04 -4.75 -16.06
N MET A 92 -8.30 -4.73 -14.75
CA MET A 92 -7.31 -4.33 -13.74
C MET A 92 -6.03 -5.16 -13.90
N GLY A 93 -6.16 -6.48 -14.02
CA GLY A 93 -5.01 -7.36 -14.25
C GLY A 93 -4.23 -7.04 -15.53
N VAL A 94 -4.94 -6.76 -16.63
CA VAL A 94 -4.32 -6.38 -17.90
C VAL A 94 -3.56 -5.06 -17.77
N ILE A 95 -4.16 -4.04 -17.15
CA ILE A 95 -3.55 -2.73 -16.94
C ILE A 95 -2.27 -2.87 -16.10
N GLU A 96 -2.35 -3.58 -14.98
CA GLU A 96 -1.22 -3.82 -14.07
C GLU A 96 -0.09 -4.63 -14.72
N ALA A 97 -0.43 -5.59 -15.59
CA ALA A 97 0.55 -6.43 -16.29
C ALA A 97 1.15 -5.77 -17.55
N ALA A 98 0.52 -4.74 -18.10
CA ALA A 98 0.96 -4.10 -19.34
C ALA A 98 2.41 -3.56 -19.28
N PRO A 99 2.86 -2.86 -18.21
CA PRO A 99 4.26 -2.46 -18.06
C PRO A 99 5.24 -3.63 -18.13
N PHE A 100 4.86 -4.81 -17.62
CA PHE A 100 5.72 -5.99 -17.62
C PHE A 100 5.89 -6.65 -18.99
N PHE A 101 5.01 -6.34 -19.95
CA PHE A 101 5.29 -6.62 -21.35
C PHE A 101 6.58 -5.91 -21.81
N GLY A 102 6.76 -4.65 -21.39
CA GLY A 102 7.97 -3.87 -21.63
C GLY A 102 9.21 -4.47 -20.97
N PHE A 103 9.11 -4.90 -19.70
CA PHE A 103 10.20 -5.64 -19.05
C PHE A 103 10.62 -6.86 -19.87
N GLY A 104 9.67 -7.69 -20.30
CA GLY A 104 9.96 -8.87 -21.10
C GLY A 104 10.58 -8.52 -22.44
N PHE A 105 10.14 -7.45 -23.09
CA PHE A 105 10.76 -6.93 -24.33
C PHE A 105 12.22 -6.56 -24.10
N PHE A 106 12.51 -5.71 -23.10
CA PHE A 106 13.87 -5.23 -22.85
C PHE A 106 14.79 -6.32 -22.26
N SER A 107 14.24 -7.33 -21.57
CA SER A 107 14.99 -8.51 -21.12
C SER A 107 15.62 -9.30 -22.29
N HIS A 108 15.16 -9.07 -23.53
CA HIS A 108 15.79 -9.63 -24.72
C HIS A 108 17.23 -9.17 -24.92
N PHE A 109 17.52 -7.91 -24.58
CA PHE A 109 18.82 -7.28 -24.75
C PHE A 109 19.77 -7.51 -23.57
N ALA A 110 19.36 -8.31 -22.58
CA ALA A 110 20.21 -8.63 -21.45
C ALA A 110 21.50 -9.35 -21.91
N PRO A 111 22.68 -8.97 -21.36
CA PRO A 111 23.95 -9.59 -21.71
C PRO A 111 23.93 -11.12 -21.58
N ARG A 112 24.50 -11.88 -22.53
CA ARG A 112 24.35 -13.34 -22.57
C ARG A 112 25.34 -14.15 -21.70
N ARG A 113 26.48 -13.57 -21.28
CA ARG A 113 27.61 -14.35 -20.70
C ARG A 113 28.31 -13.74 -19.48
N THR A 114 27.74 -12.74 -18.82
CA THR A 114 28.44 -11.99 -17.76
C THR A 114 27.63 -11.88 -16.47
N PHE A 115 28.30 -11.56 -15.37
CA PHE A 115 27.67 -11.12 -14.12
C PHE A 115 26.81 -9.84 -14.27
N LEU A 116 26.91 -9.16 -15.43
CA LEU A 116 26.10 -7.99 -15.77
C LEU A 116 24.65 -8.36 -16.09
N ARG A 117 24.34 -9.62 -16.43
CA ARG A 117 22.99 -10.03 -16.80
C ARG A 117 21.98 -9.89 -15.65
N PRO A 118 22.23 -10.41 -14.43
CA PRO A 118 21.35 -10.15 -13.28
C PRO A 118 21.17 -8.66 -12.98
N LEU A 119 22.25 -7.89 -13.10
CA LEU A 119 22.24 -6.45 -12.85
C LEU A 119 21.35 -5.70 -13.85
N TYR A 120 21.47 -6.02 -15.14
CA TYR A 120 20.61 -5.49 -16.20
C TYR A 120 19.14 -5.86 -15.96
N LEU A 121 18.85 -7.14 -15.71
CA LEU A 121 17.48 -7.61 -15.50
C LEU A 121 16.82 -6.97 -14.27
N ALA A 122 17.54 -6.84 -13.16
CA ALA A 122 17.07 -6.15 -11.96
C ALA A 122 16.77 -4.67 -12.22
N SER A 123 17.67 -3.99 -12.94
CA SER A 123 17.51 -2.60 -13.36
C SER A 123 16.26 -2.42 -14.23
N THR A 124 16.11 -3.23 -15.28
CA THR A 124 14.96 -3.18 -16.19
C THR A 124 13.65 -3.49 -15.47
N TYR A 125 13.60 -4.51 -14.61
CA TYR A 125 12.39 -4.83 -13.85
C TYR A 125 11.98 -3.64 -12.96
N THR A 126 12.95 -3.04 -12.26
CA THR A 126 12.72 -1.90 -11.36
C THR A 126 12.18 -0.67 -12.10
N ILE A 127 12.64 -0.43 -13.33
CA ILE A 127 12.11 0.64 -14.20
C ILE A 127 10.63 0.40 -14.51
N PHE A 128 10.26 -0.81 -14.93
CA PHE A 128 8.87 -1.13 -15.28
C PHE A 128 7.95 -1.25 -14.05
N GLU A 129 8.49 -1.63 -12.90
CA GLU A 129 7.81 -1.55 -11.61
C GLU A 129 7.51 -0.09 -11.21
N TYR A 130 8.43 0.84 -11.45
CA TYR A 130 8.16 2.27 -11.25
C TYR A 130 7.10 2.78 -12.22
N ILE A 131 7.21 2.45 -13.51
CA ILE A 131 6.24 2.85 -14.55
C ILE A 131 4.82 2.39 -14.21
N ARG A 132 4.66 1.19 -13.64
CA ARG A 132 3.36 0.67 -13.19
C ARG A 132 2.65 1.58 -12.17
N GLY A 133 3.41 2.32 -11.36
CA GLY A 133 2.87 3.24 -10.36
C GLY A 133 2.55 4.65 -10.86
N ILE A 134 2.75 4.96 -12.15
CA ILE A 134 2.60 6.32 -12.69
C ILE A 134 1.22 6.51 -13.34
N GLY A 135 0.65 7.71 -13.21
CA GLY A 135 -0.57 8.13 -13.87
C GLY A 135 -1.83 7.91 -13.03
N GLU A 136 -2.99 8.21 -13.59
CA GLU A 136 -4.29 8.12 -12.90
C GLU A 136 -4.76 6.67 -12.69
N LEU A 137 -4.18 5.73 -13.47
CA LEU A 137 -4.36 4.29 -13.30
C LEU A 137 -3.19 3.62 -12.59
N GLY A 138 -2.17 4.39 -12.19
CA GLY A 138 -0.99 3.85 -11.55
C GLY A 138 -1.32 3.27 -10.18
N PHE A 139 -0.84 2.05 -9.91
CA PHE A 139 -1.01 1.40 -8.63
C PHE A 139 0.31 0.74 -8.19
N THR A 140 0.63 0.91 -6.92
CA THR A 140 1.90 0.44 -6.32
C THR A 140 1.72 -0.83 -5.51
N GLY A 141 0.48 -1.20 -5.15
CA GLY A 141 0.19 -2.41 -4.39
C GLY A 141 0.55 -3.68 -5.14
N GLY A 142 0.82 -4.76 -4.41
CA GLY A 142 1.26 -6.03 -4.98
C GLY A 142 2.68 -5.98 -5.53
N ARG A 143 3.46 -4.96 -5.14
CA ARG A 143 4.88 -4.88 -5.47
C ARG A 143 5.61 -6.03 -4.78
N ILE A 144 6.54 -6.67 -5.49
CA ILE A 144 7.21 -7.88 -4.97
C ILE A 144 8.01 -7.66 -3.68
N SER A 145 8.37 -6.40 -3.35
CA SER A 145 8.98 -6.03 -2.08
C SER A 145 8.08 -6.31 -0.88
N GLU A 146 6.76 -6.32 -1.06
CA GLU A 146 5.77 -6.56 -0.01
C GLU A 146 5.93 -7.93 0.65
N ALA A 147 6.47 -8.93 -0.05
CA ALA A 147 6.81 -10.23 0.51
C ALA A 147 7.78 -10.16 1.71
N LEU A 148 8.53 -9.06 1.83
CA LEU A 148 9.57 -8.86 2.84
C LEU A 148 9.09 -8.01 4.05
N PHE A 149 7.78 -7.77 4.22
CA PHE A 149 7.26 -6.95 5.31
C PHE A 149 7.58 -7.45 6.73
N ARG A 150 7.98 -8.72 6.88
CA ARG A 150 8.40 -9.31 8.18
C ARG A 150 9.92 -9.37 8.35
N HIS A 151 10.68 -8.97 7.34
CA HIS A 151 12.14 -9.04 7.35
C HIS A 151 12.68 -7.66 7.74
N THR A 152 12.54 -7.31 9.02
CA THR A 152 12.82 -5.96 9.53
C THR A 152 14.24 -5.49 9.18
N GLY A 153 15.25 -6.35 9.25
CA GLY A 153 16.62 -5.98 8.84
C GLY A 153 16.73 -5.59 7.37
N LEU A 154 16.09 -6.33 6.47
CA LEU A 154 16.05 -5.99 5.03
C LEU A 154 15.22 -4.74 4.75
N LEU A 155 14.11 -4.56 5.49
CA LEU A 155 13.27 -3.36 5.37
C LEU A 155 14.08 -2.08 5.56
N GLN A 156 15.20 -2.10 6.29
CA GLN A 156 16.01 -0.90 6.51
C GLN A 156 16.52 -0.26 5.20
N LEU A 157 16.65 -1.04 4.12
CA LEU A 157 17.00 -0.55 2.79
C LEU A 157 15.99 0.46 2.22
N VAL A 158 14.72 0.38 2.61
CA VAL A 158 13.66 1.26 2.08
C VAL A 158 13.78 2.69 2.57
N SER A 159 14.42 2.91 3.73
CA SER A 159 14.76 4.26 4.21
C SER A 159 15.76 4.98 3.29
N VAL A 160 16.49 4.21 2.47
CA VAL A 160 17.47 4.77 1.53
C VAL A 160 16.92 4.81 0.12
N THR A 161 16.34 3.72 -0.34
CA THR A 161 16.03 3.50 -1.77
C THR A 161 14.52 3.48 -2.08
N GLY A 162 13.67 3.60 -1.05
CA GLY A 162 12.27 3.23 -1.13
C GLY A 162 12.10 1.73 -1.35
N THR A 163 10.86 1.31 -1.61
CA THR A 163 10.55 -0.10 -1.93
C THR A 163 11.20 -0.61 -3.23
N LEU A 164 11.63 0.27 -4.13
CA LEU A 164 12.29 -0.11 -5.39
C LEU A 164 13.65 -0.79 -5.19
N GLY A 165 14.42 -0.43 -4.16
CA GLY A 165 15.69 -1.11 -3.87
C GLY A 165 15.50 -2.59 -3.47
N LEU A 166 14.41 -2.90 -2.76
CA LEU A 166 14.06 -4.28 -2.44
C LEU A 166 13.60 -5.04 -3.68
N VAL A 167 12.81 -4.42 -4.56
CA VAL A 167 12.44 -5.01 -5.86
C VAL A 167 13.69 -5.39 -6.65
N PHE A 168 14.63 -4.45 -6.77
CA PHE A 168 15.89 -4.69 -7.44
C PHE A 168 16.68 -5.86 -6.82
N LEU A 169 16.81 -5.89 -5.49
CA LEU A 169 17.52 -6.96 -4.78
C LEU A 169 16.89 -8.34 -5.05
N ILE A 170 15.56 -8.43 -4.98
CA ILE A 170 14.81 -9.67 -5.25
C ILE A 170 15.08 -10.15 -6.67
N VAL A 171 14.96 -9.28 -7.67
CA VAL A 171 15.14 -9.65 -9.08
C VAL A 171 16.59 -10.01 -9.36
N PHE A 172 17.54 -9.25 -8.79
CA PHE A 172 18.96 -9.52 -8.91
C PHE A 172 19.31 -10.92 -8.40
N LEU A 173 18.86 -11.27 -7.19
CA LEU A 173 19.13 -12.58 -6.60
C LEU A 173 18.44 -13.71 -7.37
N ASN A 174 17.17 -13.55 -7.77
CA ASN A 174 16.51 -14.55 -8.61
C ASN A 174 17.25 -14.78 -9.95
N ALA A 175 17.68 -13.70 -10.62
CA ALA A 175 18.42 -13.81 -11.88
C ALA A 175 19.81 -14.43 -11.67
N PHE A 176 20.48 -14.10 -10.56
CA PHE A 176 21.75 -14.69 -10.19
C PHE A 176 21.62 -16.19 -9.86
N PHE A 177 20.59 -16.59 -9.11
CA PHE A 177 20.30 -17.99 -8.81
C PHE A 177 19.98 -18.78 -10.06
N TYR A 178 19.21 -18.22 -10.99
CA TYR A 178 18.97 -18.82 -12.30
C TYR A 178 20.30 -19.11 -13.04
N GLU A 179 21.26 -18.19 -13.04
CA GLU A 179 22.59 -18.43 -13.62
C GLU A 179 23.40 -19.50 -12.88
N LEU A 180 23.30 -19.57 -11.53
CA LEU A 180 23.93 -20.63 -10.74
C LEU A 180 23.33 -22.02 -11.04
N LEU A 181 22.01 -22.12 -11.16
CA LEU A 181 21.33 -23.37 -11.53
C LEU A 181 21.80 -23.87 -12.89
N LYS A 182 21.95 -22.98 -13.88
CA LYS A 182 22.49 -23.33 -15.21
C LYS A 182 23.92 -23.84 -15.16
N LYS A 183 24.73 -23.34 -14.22
CA LYS A 183 26.10 -23.80 -13.98
C LYS A 183 26.18 -25.02 -13.06
N ARG A 184 25.04 -25.63 -12.68
CA ARG A 184 24.93 -26.75 -11.72
C ARG A 184 25.54 -26.43 -10.35
N LYS A 185 25.50 -25.16 -9.95
CA LYS A 185 26.06 -24.63 -8.70
C LYS A 185 24.97 -24.32 -7.66
N ALA A 186 23.95 -25.18 -7.58
CA ALA A 186 22.76 -24.94 -6.75
C ALA A 186 23.06 -24.77 -5.25
N VAL A 187 24.10 -25.43 -4.73
CA VAL A 187 24.51 -25.33 -3.32
C VAL A 187 24.78 -23.88 -2.89
N PHE A 188 25.35 -23.05 -3.78
CA PHE A 188 25.64 -21.65 -3.48
C PHE A 188 24.38 -20.80 -3.29
N ILE A 189 23.22 -21.23 -3.82
CA ILE A 189 21.96 -20.52 -3.61
C ILE A 189 21.57 -20.58 -2.13
N PHE A 190 21.69 -21.75 -1.50
CA PHE A 190 21.41 -21.90 -0.07
C PHE A 190 22.37 -21.09 0.79
N VAL A 191 23.66 -21.03 0.41
CA VAL A 191 24.65 -20.18 1.09
C VAL A 191 24.27 -18.71 1.01
N LEU A 192 23.91 -18.21 -0.18
CA LEU A 192 23.54 -16.80 -0.38
C LEU A 192 22.26 -16.45 0.36
N ILE A 193 21.27 -17.35 0.38
CA ILE A 193 20.04 -17.15 1.16
C ILE A 193 20.35 -17.12 2.65
N ALA A 194 21.17 -18.05 3.15
CA ALA A 194 21.61 -18.02 4.54
C ALA A 194 22.32 -16.70 4.89
N LEU A 195 23.15 -16.16 3.99
CA LEU A 195 23.77 -14.85 4.17
C LEU A 195 22.77 -13.69 4.16
N VAL A 196 21.75 -13.72 3.30
CA VAL A 196 20.68 -12.71 3.29
C VAL A 196 19.90 -12.72 4.60
N TYR A 197 19.56 -13.90 5.12
CA TYR A 197 18.86 -14.02 6.40
C TYR A 197 19.77 -13.70 7.59
N LEU A 198 21.05 -14.07 7.55
CA LEU A 198 22.02 -13.67 8.56
C LEU A 198 22.16 -12.15 8.60
N LEU A 199 22.24 -11.49 7.43
CA LEU A 199 22.28 -10.04 7.32
C LEU A 199 21.00 -9.42 7.89
N ASN A 200 19.82 -9.96 7.52
CA ASN A 200 18.55 -9.50 8.08
C ASN A 200 18.57 -9.54 9.61
N THR A 201 18.88 -10.70 10.19
CA THR A 201 18.87 -10.91 11.64
C THR A 201 19.93 -10.07 12.33
N THR A 202 21.12 -9.91 11.73
CA THR A 202 22.19 -9.07 12.26
C THR A 202 21.76 -7.61 12.31
N VAL A 203 21.23 -7.07 11.20
CA VAL A 203 20.73 -5.69 11.14
C VAL A 203 19.59 -5.50 12.14
N GLU A 204 18.64 -6.43 12.19
CA GLU A 204 17.50 -6.39 13.12
C GLU A 204 17.94 -6.34 14.59
N HIS A 205 18.94 -7.13 14.98
CA HIS A 205 19.50 -7.09 16.33
C HIS A 205 20.27 -5.80 16.66
N LEU A 206 20.78 -5.09 15.64
CA LEU A 206 21.45 -3.80 15.82
C LEU A 206 20.45 -2.64 15.90
N LEU A 207 19.17 -2.86 15.60
CA LEU A 207 18.16 -1.81 15.72
C LEU A 207 17.83 -1.52 17.19
N PRO A 208 17.57 -0.25 17.55
CA PRO A 208 17.09 0.10 18.88
C PRO A 208 15.84 -0.69 19.24
N LEU A 209 15.74 -1.12 20.51
CA LEU A 209 14.54 -1.80 21.00
C LEU A 209 13.32 -0.87 20.89
N PRO A 210 12.11 -1.42 20.68
CA PRO A 210 10.90 -0.61 20.66
C PRO A 210 10.71 0.13 21.99
N GLU A 211 10.59 1.44 21.91
CA GLU A 211 10.27 2.30 23.05
C GLU A 211 8.82 2.76 22.97
N SER A 212 8.15 2.85 24.12
CA SER A 212 6.80 3.41 24.18
C SER A 212 6.84 4.91 23.94
N GLY A 213 5.91 5.40 23.12
CA GLY A 213 5.71 6.83 22.92
C GLY A 213 5.17 7.53 24.16
N THR A 214 5.22 8.87 24.13
CA THR A 214 4.69 9.72 25.20
C THR A 214 3.30 10.27 24.87
N PHE A 215 2.96 10.42 23.59
CA PHE A 215 1.68 10.98 23.17
C PHE A 215 0.65 9.89 22.96
N GLU A 216 -0.54 10.04 23.56
CA GLU A 216 -1.60 9.05 23.52
C GLU A 216 -2.67 9.40 22.48
N VAL A 217 -2.87 8.48 21.53
CA VAL A 217 -3.95 8.54 20.54
C VAL A 217 -4.96 7.44 20.84
N MET A 218 -6.23 7.83 20.97
CA MET A 218 -7.34 6.91 21.17
C MET A 218 -7.96 6.55 19.82
N ALA A 219 -7.64 5.38 19.29
CA ALA A 219 -8.14 4.87 18.02
C ALA A 219 -9.49 4.17 18.21
N LEU A 220 -10.50 4.63 17.47
CA LEU A 220 -11.85 4.08 17.48
C LEU A 220 -11.99 3.02 16.37
N GLN A 221 -12.26 1.77 16.74
CA GLN A 221 -12.61 0.68 15.81
C GLN A 221 -14.07 0.30 16.04
N PRO A 222 -15.03 0.95 15.36
CA PRO A 222 -16.44 0.85 15.68
C PRO A 222 -17.10 -0.44 15.16
N ASN A 223 -16.43 -1.16 14.25
CA ASN A 223 -16.92 -2.38 13.61
C ASN A 223 -18.31 -2.19 13.00
N VAL A 224 -18.47 -1.15 12.18
CA VAL A 224 -19.73 -0.85 11.49
C VAL A 224 -19.72 -1.57 10.15
N SER A 225 -20.65 -2.50 9.95
CA SER A 225 -20.77 -3.22 8.68
C SER A 225 -21.03 -2.27 7.52
N THR A 226 -20.68 -2.68 6.30
CA THR A 226 -20.91 -1.86 5.10
C THR A 226 -22.39 -1.55 4.90
N SER A 227 -23.30 -2.50 5.16
CA SER A 227 -24.74 -2.23 5.10
C SER A 227 -25.16 -1.17 6.11
N LEU A 228 -24.77 -1.31 7.38
CA LEU A 228 -25.11 -0.33 8.40
C LEU A 228 -24.52 1.04 8.03
N LYS A 229 -23.27 1.09 7.56
CA LYS A 229 -22.60 2.35 7.21
C LYS A 229 -23.35 3.16 6.15
N TYR A 230 -23.83 2.51 5.09
CA TYR A 230 -24.46 3.17 3.94
C TYR A 230 -25.97 3.42 4.10
N PHE A 231 -26.61 2.81 5.10
CA PHE A 231 -28.05 2.97 5.35
C PHE A 231 -28.40 3.57 6.72
N ALA A 232 -27.44 3.69 7.65
CA ALA A 232 -27.65 4.31 8.95
C ALA A 232 -27.70 5.84 8.85
N SER A 233 -28.44 6.44 9.78
CA SER A 233 -28.49 7.89 9.95
C SER A 233 -27.22 8.43 10.62
N SER A 234 -26.99 9.74 10.50
CA SER A 234 -25.93 10.41 11.25
C SER A 234 -26.13 10.25 12.77
N GLU A 235 -27.38 10.21 13.23
CA GLU A 235 -27.75 9.98 14.63
C GLU A 235 -27.32 8.58 15.12
N ASP A 236 -27.53 7.55 14.30
CA ASP A 236 -27.07 6.18 14.64
C ASP A 236 -25.55 6.13 14.80
N MET A 237 -24.83 6.79 13.89
CA MET A 237 -23.37 6.87 13.94
C MET A 237 -22.88 7.71 15.14
N LEU A 238 -23.57 8.79 15.49
CA LEU A 238 -23.31 9.56 16.70
C LEU A 238 -23.52 8.70 17.96
N ASN A 239 -24.60 7.92 18.04
CA ASN A 239 -24.87 7.05 19.18
C ASN A 239 -23.75 6.02 19.39
N ILE A 240 -23.19 5.47 18.31
CA ILE A 240 -22.02 4.57 18.39
C ILE A 240 -20.81 5.32 18.95
N LEU A 241 -20.53 6.53 18.45
CA LEU A 241 -19.42 7.35 18.92
C LEU A 241 -19.55 7.70 20.41
N GLU A 242 -20.72 8.17 20.84
CA GLU A 242 -21.02 8.50 22.23
C GLU A 242 -20.90 7.28 23.15
N GLY A 243 -21.45 6.15 22.73
CA GLY A 243 -21.38 4.90 23.47
C GLY A 243 -19.94 4.44 23.70
N MET A 244 -19.09 4.54 22.67
CA MET A 244 -17.68 4.16 22.75
C MET A 244 -16.84 5.16 23.58
N LEU A 245 -17.19 6.45 23.57
CA LEU A 245 -16.49 7.49 24.33
C LEU A 245 -17.04 7.70 25.74
N LYS A 246 -18.05 6.94 26.17
CA LYS A 246 -18.67 7.09 27.49
C LYS A 246 -17.61 6.97 28.60
N GLY A 247 -17.51 8.02 29.42
CA GLY A 247 -16.55 8.09 30.52
C GLY A 247 -15.09 8.33 30.10
N LYS A 248 -14.84 8.68 28.83
CA LYS A 248 -13.51 9.03 28.30
C LYS A 248 -13.41 10.53 28.03
N GLY A 249 -12.31 11.13 28.46
CA GLY A 249 -12.06 12.57 28.33
C GLY A 249 -10.57 12.87 28.34
N GLY A 250 -10.16 13.99 27.73
CA GLY A 250 -8.78 14.44 27.69
C GLY A 250 -7.93 13.85 26.56
N HIS A 251 -8.50 13.07 25.64
CA HIS A 251 -7.74 12.37 24.59
C HIS A 251 -7.86 13.03 23.21
N VAL A 252 -6.91 12.73 22.34
CA VAL A 252 -7.08 12.86 20.89
C VAL A 252 -7.69 11.57 20.35
N VAL A 253 -8.93 11.66 19.88
CA VAL A 253 -9.72 10.54 19.38
C VAL A 253 -9.61 10.50 17.86
N MET A 254 -9.18 9.35 17.33
CA MET A 254 -9.07 9.11 15.90
C MET A 254 -10.20 8.20 15.44
N THR A 255 -11.03 8.68 14.52
CA THR A 255 -12.09 7.87 13.89
C THR A 255 -11.64 7.31 12.53
N PRO A 256 -12.24 6.22 12.04
CA PRO A 256 -11.97 5.70 10.71
C PRO A 256 -12.41 6.63 9.57
N GLU A 257 -12.04 6.28 8.34
CA GLU A 257 -12.44 7.00 7.11
C GLU A 257 -13.96 7.08 6.98
N ALA A 258 -14.45 8.25 6.58
CA ALA A 258 -15.86 8.51 6.29
C ALA A 258 -16.77 7.94 7.39
N PHE A 259 -16.44 8.21 8.66
CA PHE A 259 -17.25 7.79 9.80
C PHE A 259 -18.68 8.32 9.67
N PHE A 260 -18.83 9.56 9.18
CA PHE A 260 -20.09 10.04 8.64
C PHE A 260 -20.05 10.08 7.11
N LEU A 261 -21.17 9.74 6.46
CA LEU A 261 -21.29 9.76 5.00
C LEU A 261 -21.80 11.09 4.42
N GLU A 262 -22.07 12.07 5.28
CA GLU A 262 -22.54 13.40 4.91
C GLU A 262 -21.81 14.48 5.72
N ASP A 263 -21.98 15.74 5.31
CA ASP A 263 -21.38 16.89 5.98
C ASP A 263 -22.12 17.22 7.29
N VAL A 264 -21.56 16.76 8.40
CA VAL A 264 -22.19 16.87 9.72
C VAL A 264 -22.10 18.26 10.37
N ARG A 265 -21.38 19.22 9.78
CA ARG A 265 -21.12 20.54 10.42
C ARG A 265 -22.40 21.33 10.68
N HIS A 266 -23.39 21.17 9.82
CA HIS A 266 -24.69 21.87 9.89
C HIS A 266 -25.87 20.89 10.03
N SER A 267 -25.59 19.67 10.50
CA SER A 267 -26.59 18.61 10.70
C SER A 267 -27.19 18.63 12.10
N SER A 268 -28.21 17.80 12.32
CA SER A 268 -28.83 17.51 13.63
C SER A 268 -27.82 17.04 14.69
N VAL A 269 -26.77 16.31 14.31
CA VAL A 269 -25.76 15.79 15.23
C VAL A 269 -24.66 16.80 15.59
N SER A 270 -24.62 17.96 14.94
CA SER A 270 -23.56 18.96 15.09
C SER A 270 -23.40 19.43 16.55
N ASN A 271 -24.49 19.68 17.26
CA ASN A 271 -24.44 20.17 18.64
C ASN A 271 -23.87 19.12 19.61
N SER A 272 -24.31 17.86 19.51
CA SER A 272 -23.78 16.78 20.34
C SER A 272 -22.30 16.52 20.05
N LEU A 273 -21.89 16.56 18.78
CA LEU A 273 -20.48 16.46 18.40
C LEU A 273 -19.65 17.59 19.03
N LYS A 274 -20.15 18.83 18.99
CA LYS A 274 -19.49 19.97 19.63
C LYS A 274 -19.36 19.77 21.14
N GLU A 275 -20.38 19.24 21.81
CA GLU A 275 -20.32 18.92 23.24
C GLU A 275 -19.28 17.84 23.56
N LEU A 276 -19.22 16.75 22.78
CA LEU A 276 -18.17 15.73 22.91
C LEU A 276 -16.77 16.34 22.76
N SER A 277 -16.62 17.28 21.83
CA SER A 277 -15.35 17.92 21.54
C SER A 277 -14.85 18.89 22.63
N ARG A 278 -15.71 19.26 23.58
CA ARG A 278 -15.29 20.02 24.77
C ARG A 278 -14.45 19.17 25.72
N LYS A 279 -14.60 17.83 25.66
CA LYS A 279 -13.82 16.89 26.48
C LYS A 279 -12.65 16.27 25.72
N ASN A 280 -12.75 16.12 24.40
CA ASN A 280 -11.78 15.42 23.56
C ASN A 280 -11.50 16.21 22.28
N SER A 281 -10.32 16.07 21.69
CA SER A 281 -10.10 16.55 20.31
C SER A 281 -10.35 15.39 19.36
N ILE A 282 -11.32 15.54 18.45
CA ILE A 282 -11.82 14.42 17.65
C ILE A 282 -11.42 14.64 16.19
N ILE A 283 -10.71 13.67 15.63
CA ILE A 283 -10.40 13.62 14.21
C ILE A 283 -11.50 12.81 13.52
N LEU A 284 -12.32 13.51 12.72
CA LEU A 284 -13.52 12.99 12.07
C LEU A 284 -13.36 12.93 10.55
N GLY A 285 -13.60 11.76 9.95
CA GLY A 285 -13.67 11.60 8.51
C GLY A 285 -15.11 11.75 7.99
N PHE A 286 -15.35 12.65 7.04
CA PHE A 286 -16.61 12.78 6.31
C PHE A 286 -16.46 13.59 5.01
N PRO A 287 -17.32 13.36 4.00
CA PRO A 287 -17.27 14.14 2.76
C PRO A 287 -17.78 15.56 2.98
N ALA A 288 -17.09 16.54 2.40
CA ALA A 288 -17.50 17.94 2.45
C ALA A 288 -17.05 18.68 1.19
N SER A 289 -17.92 19.53 0.64
CA SER A 289 -17.64 20.32 -0.58
C SER A 289 -17.12 19.46 -1.75
N GLY A 290 -17.69 18.27 -1.96
CA GLY A 290 -17.26 17.38 -3.05
C GLY A 290 -15.92 16.68 -2.82
N ARG A 291 -15.39 16.62 -1.59
CA ARG A 291 -14.10 15.98 -1.26
C ARG A 291 -14.22 15.03 -0.06
N ASN A 292 -13.57 13.86 -0.12
CA ASN A 292 -13.40 12.97 1.03
C ASN A 292 -12.37 13.60 1.99
N SER A 293 -12.81 14.02 3.17
CA SER A 293 -12.03 14.91 4.05
C SER A 293 -11.92 14.40 5.47
N VAL A 294 -10.86 14.85 6.15
CA VAL A 294 -10.67 14.70 7.59
C VAL A 294 -10.69 16.08 8.24
N PHE A 295 -11.53 16.20 9.26
CA PHE A 295 -11.72 17.39 10.07
C PHE A 295 -11.19 17.16 11.49
N LEU A 296 -10.59 18.20 12.05
CA LEU A 296 -10.41 18.33 13.49
C LEU A 296 -11.66 18.99 14.07
N LEU A 297 -12.26 18.37 15.07
CA LEU A 297 -13.29 18.96 15.90
C LEU A 297 -12.74 19.12 17.31
N GLU A 298 -12.56 20.37 17.73
CA GLU A 298 -11.95 20.74 19.00
C GLU A 298 -12.64 21.97 19.58
N ASN A 299 -12.97 21.95 20.87
CA ASN A 299 -13.61 23.07 21.58
C ASN A 299 -14.90 23.60 20.90
N GLY A 300 -15.64 22.74 20.20
CA GLY A 300 -16.87 23.08 19.49
C GLY A 300 -16.67 23.65 18.08
N GLU A 301 -15.43 23.68 17.57
CA GLU A 301 -15.09 24.21 16.26
C GLU A 301 -14.62 23.12 15.30
N PHE A 302 -15.22 23.09 14.11
CA PHE A 302 -14.79 22.23 13.02
C PHE A 302 -13.73 22.95 12.18
N LYS A 303 -12.54 22.36 12.09
CA LYS A 303 -11.46 22.78 11.20
C LYS A 303 -11.20 21.69 10.17
N ARG A 304 -11.41 21.98 8.88
CA ARG A 304 -10.96 21.08 7.82
C ARG A 304 -9.43 21.10 7.83
N VAL A 305 -8.81 19.93 7.87
CA VAL A 305 -7.34 19.86 7.86
C VAL A 305 -6.85 19.18 6.60
N TYR A 306 -7.50 18.11 6.16
CA TYR A 306 -7.01 17.33 5.02
C TYR A 306 -8.15 16.85 4.12
N SER A 307 -7.87 16.74 2.84
CA SER A 307 -8.74 16.12 1.83
C SER A 307 -7.91 15.15 1.02
N LYS A 308 -8.46 13.96 0.75
CA LYS A 308 -7.79 12.85 0.07
C LYS A 308 -7.19 13.32 -1.26
N VAL A 309 -5.88 13.19 -1.42
CA VAL A 309 -5.15 13.64 -2.62
C VAL A 309 -5.14 12.54 -3.67
N LYS A 310 -4.89 11.28 -3.27
CA LYS A 310 -4.92 10.13 -4.20
C LYS A 310 -6.27 9.42 -4.12
N LEU A 311 -7.13 9.74 -5.08
CA LEU A 311 -8.44 9.11 -5.24
C LEU A 311 -8.32 7.74 -5.92
N PHE A 312 -9.14 6.79 -5.48
CA PHE A 312 -9.18 5.47 -6.08
C PHE A 312 -9.88 5.51 -7.45
N PRO A 313 -9.23 5.06 -8.53
CA PRO A 313 -9.77 5.18 -9.88
C PRO A 313 -11.05 4.36 -10.05
N PHE A 314 -11.98 4.90 -10.84
CA PHE A 314 -13.33 4.36 -11.13
C PHE A 314 -14.30 4.27 -9.95
N VAL A 315 -13.82 4.33 -8.70
CA VAL A 315 -14.68 4.35 -7.50
C VAL A 315 -14.89 5.77 -7.01
N GLU A 316 -13.81 6.53 -6.81
CA GLU A 316 -13.87 7.90 -6.28
C GLU A 316 -13.70 8.96 -7.37
N THR A 317 -13.07 8.62 -8.49
CA THR A 317 -12.88 9.53 -9.63
C THR A 317 -12.96 8.77 -10.95
N LEU A 318 -13.26 9.48 -12.04
CA LEU A 318 -13.12 8.94 -13.39
C LEU A 318 -11.70 9.23 -13.88
N PRO A 319 -10.81 8.23 -13.97
CA PRO A 319 -9.48 8.44 -14.52
C PRO A 319 -9.59 8.83 -16.00
N TYR A 320 -8.69 9.68 -16.47
CA TYR A 320 -8.59 10.16 -17.85
C TYR A 320 -9.96 10.43 -18.50
N PRO A 321 -10.74 11.43 -18.03
CA PRO A 321 -12.12 11.65 -18.46
C PRO A 321 -12.30 11.79 -19.99
N LYS A 322 -11.27 12.26 -20.70
CA LYS A 322 -11.28 12.35 -22.17
C LYS A 322 -11.34 10.98 -22.87
N ILE A 323 -10.81 9.94 -22.23
CA ILE A 323 -10.75 8.56 -22.74
C ILE A 323 -11.93 7.76 -22.20
N PHE A 324 -12.12 7.79 -20.88
CA PHE A 324 -13.12 6.95 -20.19
C PHE A 324 -14.46 7.65 -19.95
N GLY A 325 -14.64 8.89 -20.42
CA GLY A 325 -15.88 9.67 -20.33
C GLY A 325 -17.12 8.94 -20.86
N VAL A 326 -16.94 8.11 -21.89
CA VAL A 326 -18.00 7.26 -22.46
C VAL A 326 -18.58 6.28 -21.43
N PHE A 327 -17.81 5.91 -20.40
CA PHE A 327 -18.23 5.03 -19.31
C PHE A 327 -18.80 5.79 -18.12
N GLY A 328 -19.06 7.09 -18.24
CA GLY A 328 -19.63 7.92 -17.16
C GLY A 328 -20.98 7.40 -16.63
N PHE A 329 -21.71 6.61 -17.42
CA PHE A 329 -22.95 5.94 -17.01
C PHE A 329 -22.74 4.84 -15.94
N LEU A 330 -21.51 4.34 -15.76
CA LEU A 330 -21.16 3.34 -14.75
C LEU A 330 -20.87 3.95 -13.37
N LYS A 331 -20.98 5.28 -13.22
CA LYS A 331 -20.72 6.01 -11.99
C LYS A 331 -21.70 5.60 -10.86
N GLY A 332 -21.15 5.04 -9.79
CA GLY A 332 -21.89 4.64 -8.58
C GLY A 332 -22.31 5.84 -7.72
N LEU A 333 -21.35 6.49 -7.06
CA LEU A 333 -21.54 7.70 -6.25
C LEU A 333 -21.07 8.98 -6.98
N SER A 334 -21.33 10.14 -6.38
CA SER A 334 -20.62 11.37 -6.74
C SER A 334 -19.11 11.13 -6.69
N TYR A 335 -18.43 11.48 -7.78
CA TYR A 335 -16.97 11.52 -7.81
C TYR A 335 -16.50 12.66 -6.94
N TYR A 336 -15.40 12.43 -6.24
CA TYR A 336 -14.74 13.44 -5.44
C TYR A 336 -13.75 14.23 -6.28
N GLU A 337 -13.49 15.46 -5.84
CA GLU A 337 -12.31 16.21 -6.25
C GLU A 337 -11.11 15.81 -5.37
N PRO A 338 -9.90 15.72 -5.94
CA PRO A 338 -8.70 15.47 -5.15
C PRO A 338 -8.39 16.68 -4.26
N GLY A 339 -7.81 16.41 -3.10
CA GLY A 339 -7.17 17.43 -2.27
C GLY A 339 -5.95 18.04 -2.95
N GLU A 340 -5.59 19.25 -2.52
CA GLU A 340 -4.55 20.06 -3.16
C GLU A 340 -3.24 20.08 -2.36
N GLU A 341 -3.26 19.70 -1.08
CA GLU A 341 -2.15 19.85 -0.15
C GLU A 341 -1.93 18.61 0.73
N PHE A 342 -0.67 18.36 1.09
CA PHE A 342 -0.29 17.34 2.09
C PHE A 342 -0.21 17.97 3.49
N SER A 343 -1.37 18.17 4.11
CA SER A 343 -1.53 18.87 5.39
C SER A 343 -0.90 18.18 6.61
N VAL A 344 -0.49 19.01 7.59
CA VAL A 344 -0.05 18.58 8.91
C VAL A 344 -1.00 19.13 9.98
N PHE A 345 -1.46 18.23 10.85
CA PHE A 345 -2.33 18.50 11.99
C PHE A 345 -1.50 19.00 13.16
N ASN A 346 -1.97 20.09 13.77
CA ASN A 346 -1.49 20.59 15.05
C ASN A 346 -2.69 20.59 15.99
N VAL A 347 -2.69 19.69 16.99
CA VAL A 347 -3.84 19.44 17.87
C VAL A 347 -3.37 19.49 19.32
N ARG A 348 -3.83 20.47 20.10
CA ARG A 348 -3.33 20.70 21.47
C ARG A 348 -1.79 20.73 21.52
N GLU A 349 -1.21 19.97 22.45
CA GLU A 349 0.23 19.74 22.62
C GLU A 349 0.72 18.49 21.86
N SER A 350 -0.05 17.98 20.89
CA SER A 350 0.38 16.84 20.10
C SER A 350 1.63 17.19 19.30
N PRO A 351 2.57 16.24 19.13
CA PRO A 351 3.52 16.34 18.05
C PRO A 351 2.77 16.51 16.71
N PRO A 352 3.29 17.30 15.75
CA PRO A 352 2.67 17.44 14.45
C PRO A 352 2.50 16.08 13.75
N PHE A 353 1.34 15.84 13.15
CA PHE A 353 1.06 14.55 12.49
C PHE A 353 0.22 14.71 11.25
N SER A 354 0.17 13.69 10.41
CA SER A 354 -0.65 13.71 9.19
C SER A 354 -1.55 12.49 9.12
N VAL A 355 -2.72 12.68 8.52
CA VAL A 355 -3.73 11.63 8.37
C VAL A 355 -3.91 11.35 6.87
N GLN A 356 -3.46 10.17 6.46
CA GLN A 356 -3.74 9.55 5.17
C GLN A 356 -5.13 8.93 5.17
N ILE A 357 -5.76 8.86 4.01
CA ILE A 357 -7.09 8.27 3.89
C ILE A 357 -7.00 7.00 3.04
N CYS A 358 -7.21 5.85 3.69
CA CYS A 358 -7.41 4.56 3.02
C CYS A 358 -6.24 4.20 2.10
N PHE A 359 -6.53 3.89 0.82
CA PHE A 359 -5.57 3.47 -0.18
C PHE A 359 -4.42 4.45 -0.46
N GLU A 360 -4.47 5.68 0.05
CA GLU A 360 -3.32 6.59 0.02
C GLU A 360 -2.05 5.98 0.63
N SER A 361 -2.21 5.07 1.60
CA SER A 361 -1.11 4.34 2.22
C SER A 361 -0.28 3.52 1.21
N TYR A 362 -0.85 3.10 0.09
CA TYR A 362 -0.13 2.37 -0.96
C TYR A 362 0.86 3.28 -1.71
N PHE A 363 0.59 4.59 -1.78
CA PHE A 363 1.36 5.56 -2.55
C PHE A 363 2.48 6.17 -1.70
N PRO A 364 3.75 5.78 -1.90
CA PRO A 364 4.86 6.22 -1.04
C PRO A 364 5.02 7.75 -1.01
N GLU A 365 4.69 8.44 -2.09
CA GLU A 365 4.79 9.90 -2.19
C GLU A 365 3.90 10.63 -1.19
N VAL A 366 2.77 10.04 -0.78
CA VAL A 366 1.84 10.66 0.16
C VAL A 366 2.50 10.77 1.53
N SER A 367 2.94 9.64 2.09
CA SER A 367 3.68 9.62 3.36
C SER A 367 4.96 10.46 3.30
N ARG A 368 5.69 10.40 2.18
CA ARG A 368 6.91 11.19 1.99
C ARG A 368 6.65 12.69 2.06
N ASN A 369 5.63 13.19 1.36
CA ASN A 369 5.31 14.62 1.35
C ASN A 369 4.75 15.11 2.68
N PHE A 370 3.97 14.29 3.38
CA PHE A 370 3.56 14.61 4.75
C PHE A 370 4.75 14.81 5.68
N VAL A 371 5.74 13.92 5.61
CA VAL A 371 6.95 14.03 6.44
C VAL A 371 7.80 15.23 6.04
N LYS A 372 7.97 15.52 4.75
CA LYS A 372 8.61 16.76 4.26
C LYS A 372 7.93 18.03 4.80
N ASN A 373 6.61 17.98 4.97
CA ASN A 373 5.83 19.10 5.49
C ASN A 373 5.87 19.21 7.03
N GLY A 374 6.63 18.35 7.72
CA GLY A 374 6.88 18.44 9.16
C GLY A 374 6.14 17.41 10.02
N SER A 375 5.51 16.40 9.40
CA SER A 375 4.84 15.33 10.16
C SER A 375 5.83 14.50 10.97
N GLU A 376 5.58 14.37 12.28
CA GLU A 376 6.43 13.63 13.24
C GLU A 376 5.93 12.22 13.55
N PHE A 377 4.68 11.91 13.21
CA PHE A 377 4.16 10.54 13.07
C PHE A 377 3.03 10.52 12.03
N LEU A 378 2.76 9.34 11.47
CA LEU A 378 1.76 9.17 10.42
C LEU A 378 0.56 8.39 10.95
N VAL A 379 -0.62 8.76 10.48
CA VAL A 379 -1.86 8.02 10.70
C VAL A 379 -2.46 7.70 9.34
N THR A 380 -3.08 6.53 9.19
CA THR A 380 -4.05 6.30 8.11
C THR A 380 -5.38 5.90 8.70
N VAL A 381 -6.45 6.52 8.21
CA VAL A 381 -7.83 6.17 8.57
C VAL A 381 -8.45 5.43 7.39
N THR A 382 -9.12 4.31 7.62
CA THR A 382 -9.61 3.47 6.53
C THR A 382 -10.93 2.78 6.81
N ASN A 383 -11.72 2.59 5.76
CA ASN A 383 -12.90 1.74 5.77
C ASN A 383 -12.67 0.42 5.01
N ASP A 384 -12.03 -0.53 5.65
CA ASP A 384 -11.81 -1.87 5.08
C ASP A 384 -13.06 -2.78 5.08
N GLY A 385 -14.24 -2.27 5.45
CA GLY A 385 -15.51 -3.02 5.45
C GLY A 385 -15.95 -3.53 4.08
N TRP A 386 -15.30 -3.04 3.02
CA TRP A 386 -15.50 -3.48 1.64
C TRP A 386 -14.91 -4.85 1.33
N PHE A 387 -14.05 -5.41 2.19
CA PHE A 387 -13.34 -6.66 1.90
C PHE A 387 -13.85 -7.83 2.75
N HIS A 388 -14.08 -8.97 2.08
CA HIS A 388 -14.54 -10.21 2.73
C HIS A 388 -13.41 -11.09 3.29
N TYR A 389 -12.17 -10.85 2.86
CA TYR A 389 -11.05 -11.74 3.15
C TYR A 389 -9.99 -11.06 4.02
N LYS A 390 -9.52 -11.77 5.05
CA LYS A 390 -8.40 -11.34 5.90
C LYS A 390 -7.13 -10.98 5.11
N VAL A 391 -6.91 -11.63 3.97
CA VAL A 391 -5.78 -11.33 3.07
C VAL A 391 -5.81 -9.87 2.60
N ALA A 392 -6.99 -9.33 2.28
CA ALA A 392 -7.14 -7.94 1.88
C ALA A 392 -6.74 -6.97 3.00
N LEU A 393 -7.19 -7.26 4.22
CA LEU A 393 -6.86 -6.48 5.42
C LEU A 393 -5.35 -6.48 5.68
N ILE A 394 -4.70 -7.63 5.50
CA ILE A 394 -3.25 -7.77 5.64
C ILE A 394 -2.53 -7.00 4.51
N ASN A 395 -2.94 -7.14 3.25
CA ASN A 395 -2.34 -6.43 2.11
C ASN A 395 -2.37 -4.91 2.30
N HIS A 396 -3.48 -4.38 2.83
CA HIS A 396 -3.58 -2.96 3.13
C HIS A 396 -2.71 -2.56 4.34
N PHE A 397 -2.83 -3.28 5.45
CA PHE A 397 -2.10 -2.93 6.69
C PHE A 397 -0.58 -2.92 6.51
N VAL A 398 -0.01 -3.85 5.73
CA VAL A 398 1.44 -3.89 5.52
C VAL A 398 1.98 -2.68 4.77
N GLN A 399 1.14 -1.90 4.08
CA GLN A 399 1.60 -0.65 3.49
C GLN A 399 2.12 0.30 4.56
N GLY A 400 1.45 0.35 5.71
CA GLY A 400 1.93 1.08 6.89
C GLY A 400 3.34 0.64 7.34
N VAL A 401 3.69 -0.63 7.18
CA VAL A 401 5.05 -1.16 7.50
C VAL A 401 6.10 -0.52 6.61
N PHE A 402 5.84 -0.45 5.31
CA PHE A 402 6.75 0.19 4.38
C PHE A 402 6.79 1.70 4.58
N ARG A 403 5.63 2.36 4.73
CA ARG A 403 5.57 3.82 4.95
C ARG A 403 6.32 4.23 6.23
N ALA A 404 6.21 3.44 7.29
CA ALA A 404 6.93 3.68 8.55
C ALA A 404 8.45 3.58 8.36
N ALA A 405 8.94 2.48 7.76
CA ALA A 405 10.36 2.25 7.53
C ALA A 405 10.97 3.22 6.50
N GLU A 406 10.23 3.59 5.45
CA GLU A 406 10.65 4.54 4.41
C GLU A 406 10.90 5.92 4.99
N THR A 407 10.07 6.34 5.96
CA THR A 407 10.05 7.70 6.48
C THR A 407 10.64 7.87 7.88
N ARG A 408 10.97 6.77 8.58
CA ARG A 408 11.35 6.77 10.01
C ARG A 408 10.31 7.47 10.87
N ARG A 409 9.05 7.12 10.65
CA ARG A 409 7.91 7.58 11.44
C ARG A 409 7.16 6.38 11.98
N GLN A 410 6.66 6.50 13.20
CA GLN A 410 5.63 5.57 13.62
C GLN A 410 4.38 5.78 12.76
N PHE A 411 3.69 4.67 12.48
CA PHE A 411 2.52 4.65 11.61
C PHE A 411 1.36 3.97 12.33
N LEU A 412 0.29 4.72 12.57
CA LEU A 412 -0.94 4.23 13.19
C LEU A 412 -2.01 4.04 12.11
N GLN A 413 -2.48 2.81 11.92
CA GLN A 413 -3.68 2.56 11.12
C GLN A 413 -4.90 2.49 12.03
N VAL A 414 -5.96 3.22 11.68
CA VAL A 414 -7.27 3.20 12.35
C VAL A 414 -8.34 2.77 11.35
N ALA A 415 -8.81 1.53 11.52
CA ALA A 415 -9.74 0.90 10.59
C ALA A 415 -11.16 0.82 11.18
N ASN A 416 -12.17 0.80 10.32
CA ASN A 416 -13.56 0.56 10.72
C ASN A 416 -13.78 -0.88 11.24
N THR A 417 -13.64 -1.86 10.35
CA THR A 417 -13.73 -3.31 10.61
C THR A 417 -12.39 -4.03 10.45
N GLY A 418 -11.41 -3.37 9.81
CA GLY A 418 -10.11 -3.92 9.47
C GLY A 418 -9.10 -3.93 10.63
N ILE A 419 -7.81 -3.95 10.28
CA ILE A 419 -6.73 -3.97 11.27
C ILE A 419 -6.46 -2.54 11.75
N THR A 420 -6.74 -2.25 13.02
CA THR A 420 -6.21 -1.08 13.73
C THR A 420 -4.91 -1.45 14.43
N GLY A 421 -3.83 -0.71 14.20
CA GLY A 421 -2.54 -1.07 14.82
C GLY A 421 -1.45 -0.03 14.65
N LEU A 422 -0.45 -0.13 15.53
CA LEU A 422 0.72 0.74 15.58
C LEU A 422 1.97 0.01 15.09
N ILE A 423 2.69 0.66 14.19
CA ILE A 423 3.92 0.21 13.58
C ILE A 423 5.01 1.23 13.94
N ASP A 424 6.20 0.74 14.27
CA ASP A 424 7.32 1.62 14.61
C ASP A 424 8.12 2.10 13.39
N GLU A 425 9.05 3.02 13.63
CA GLU A 425 9.88 3.66 12.59
C GLU A 425 10.83 2.69 11.85
N TYR A 426 10.92 1.44 12.28
CA TYR A 426 11.71 0.38 11.64
C TYR A 426 10.85 -0.63 10.88
N GLY A 427 9.52 -0.49 10.93
CA GLY A 427 8.57 -1.40 10.30
C GLY A 427 8.16 -2.58 11.20
N ARG A 428 8.42 -2.53 12.51
CA ARG A 428 7.97 -3.55 13.46
C ARG A 428 6.52 -3.28 13.85
N ILE A 429 5.68 -4.30 13.78
CA ILE A 429 4.29 -4.23 14.24
C ILE A 429 4.31 -4.33 15.77
N LEU A 430 3.98 -3.24 16.47
CA LEU A 430 4.05 -3.17 17.92
C LEU A 430 2.80 -3.73 18.59
N ARG A 431 1.63 -3.34 18.07
CA ARG A 431 0.33 -3.75 18.61
C ARG A 431 -0.74 -3.65 17.54
N VAL A 432 -1.63 -4.63 17.50
CA VAL A 432 -2.85 -4.62 16.68
C VAL A 432 -4.06 -4.92 17.55
N LEU A 433 -5.22 -4.37 17.18
CA LEU A 433 -6.51 -4.81 17.69
C LEU A 433 -7.01 -5.98 16.83
N PRO A 434 -7.77 -6.93 17.40
CA PRO A 434 -8.50 -7.92 16.60
C PRO A 434 -9.41 -7.22 15.57
N PRO A 435 -9.39 -7.63 14.29
CA PRO A 435 -10.33 -7.12 13.30
C PRO A 435 -11.75 -7.62 13.61
N GLU A 436 -12.76 -6.98 13.03
CA GLU A 436 -14.18 -7.36 13.17
C GLU A 436 -14.72 -7.32 14.62
N GLU A 437 -14.05 -6.59 15.50
CA GLU A 437 -14.48 -6.34 16.88
C GLU A 437 -14.67 -4.85 17.15
N ARG A 438 -15.72 -4.49 17.90
CA ARG A 438 -15.95 -3.09 18.32
C ARG A 438 -15.06 -2.77 19.51
N LEU A 439 -13.99 -2.01 19.30
CA LEU A 439 -12.95 -1.76 20.29
C LEU A 439 -12.50 -0.30 20.30
N LEU A 440 -12.01 0.13 21.47
CA LEU A 440 -11.34 1.41 21.66
C LEU A 440 -9.90 1.14 22.09
N GLY A 441 -8.95 1.49 21.24
CA GLY A 441 -7.53 1.25 21.47
C GLY A 441 -6.78 2.51 21.89
N LEU A 442 -6.07 2.47 23.02
CA LEU A 442 -5.12 3.52 23.40
C LEU A 442 -3.73 3.17 22.86
N PHE A 443 -3.19 4.00 21.98
CA PHE A 443 -1.87 3.83 21.37
C PHE A 443 -0.94 4.97 21.77
N ARG A 444 0.30 4.63 22.08
CA ARG A 444 1.34 5.60 22.48
C ARG A 444 2.32 5.79 21.33
N VAL A 445 2.29 6.96 20.72
CA VAL A 445 3.12 7.30 19.56
C VAL A 445 4.36 8.07 19.97
N LYS A 446 5.48 7.70 19.36
CA LYS A 446 6.78 8.35 19.54
C LYS A 446 7.05 9.27 18.36
N PRO A 447 7.16 10.59 18.57
CA PRO A 447 7.48 11.52 17.49
C PRO A 447 8.93 11.37 17.03
N LYS A 448 9.16 11.59 15.74
CA LYS A 448 10.48 11.62 15.11
C LYS A 448 10.59 12.79 14.14
N LYS A 449 11.74 13.44 14.10
CA LYS A 449 12.01 14.60 13.22
C LYS A 449 12.97 14.29 12.08
N GLU A 450 13.85 13.31 12.26
CA GLU A 450 14.89 12.95 11.30
C GLU A 450 14.31 12.56 9.94
N GLU A 451 14.88 13.06 8.85
CA GLU A 451 14.50 12.68 7.50
C GLU A 451 15.44 11.63 6.92
N THR A 452 14.87 10.61 6.30
CA THR A 452 15.62 9.58 5.59
C THR A 452 16.16 10.08 4.25
N ILE A 453 17.10 9.34 3.65
CA ILE A 453 17.56 9.62 2.28
C ILE A 453 16.39 9.50 1.30
N TYR A 454 15.50 8.51 1.49
CA TYR A 454 14.32 8.35 0.65
C TYR A 454 13.33 9.52 0.80
N VAL A 455 13.13 10.05 2.01
CA VAL A 455 12.32 11.26 2.20
C VAL A 455 12.93 12.42 1.41
N LYS A 456 14.23 12.65 1.53
CA LYS A 456 14.91 13.78 0.86
C LYS A 456 14.88 13.67 -0.67
N LEU A 457 15.33 12.53 -1.20
CA LEU A 457 15.60 12.33 -2.62
C LEU A 457 14.44 11.71 -3.41
N GLY A 458 13.40 11.21 -2.72
CA GLY A 458 12.29 10.52 -3.35
C GLY A 458 12.73 9.26 -4.09
N ASP A 459 12.20 9.05 -5.29
CA ASP A 459 12.37 7.82 -6.07
C ASP A 459 13.69 7.79 -6.85
N TRP A 460 14.78 8.32 -6.27
CA TRP A 460 16.10 8.43 -6.94
C TRP A 460 16.65 7.10 -7.45
N PHE A 461 16.28 6.00 -6.79
CA PHE A 461 16.72 4.65 -7.15
C PHE A 461 16.17 4.21 -8.51
N PHE A 462 15.06 4.79 -8.98
CA PHE A 462 14.59 4.63 -10.36
C PHE A 462 15.63 5.17 -11.36
N TYR A 463 16.14 6.38 -11.15
CA TYR A 463 17.16 6.98 -12.02
C TYR A 463 18.48 6.21 -11.97
N LEU A 464 18.88 5.72 -10.78
CA LEU A 464 20.03 4.82 -10.66
C LEU A 464 19.81 3.54 -11.46
N SER A 465 18.61 2.96 -11.45
CA SER A 465 18.28 1.77 -12.23
C SER A 465 18.38 2.01 -13.73
N ILE A 466 17.98 3.19 -14.23
CA ILE A 466 18.20 3.58 -15.63
C ILE A 466 19.70 3.60 -15.96
N LEU A 467 20.51 4.26 -15.11
CA LEU A 467 21.95 4.36 -15.30
C LEU A 467 22.61 2.97 -15.31
N LEU A 468 22.29 2.11 -14.34
CA LEU A 468 22.84 0.76 -14.23
C LEU A 468 22.43 -0.12 -15.42
N GLY A 469 21.17 -0.02 -15.86
CA GLY A 469 20.68 -0.73 -17.06
C GLY A 469 21.42 -0.30 -18.33
N GLY A 470 21.63 1.00 -18.52
CA GLY A 470 22.39 1.53 -19.66
C GLY A 470 23.87 1.14 -19.63
N LEU A 471 24.52 1.30 -18.48
CA LEU A 471 25.95 0.98 -18.31
C LEU A 471 26.23 -0.51 -18.52
N THR A 472 25.42 -1.39 -17.92
CA THR A 472 25.59 -2.85 -18.08
C THR A 472 25.41 -3.31 -19.52
N TRP A 473 24.51 -2.68 -20.28
CA TRP A 473 24.33 -2.94 -21.70
C TRP A 473 25.54 -2.49 -22.51
N THR A 474 26.02 -1.26 -22.30
CA THR A 474 27.19 -0.72 -23.01
C THR A 474 28.45 -1.53 -22.73
N LEU A 475 28.74 -1.83 -21.46
CA LEU A 475 29.89 -2.64 -21.05
C LEU A 475 29.85 -4.07 -21.62
N SER A 476 28.68 -4.58 -21.98
CA SER A 476 28.58 -5.92 -22.59
C SER A 476 28.92 -5.96 -24.08
N LYS A 477 29.09 -4.79 -24.71
CA LYS A 477 29.45 -4.62 -26.12
C LYS A 477 30.92 -4.25 -26.34
N LEU A 478 31.58 -3.77 -25.29
CA LEU A 478 33.04 -3.65 -25.20
C LEU A 478 33.62 -5.04 -24.92
#